data_AF-A0A2M7SGK8-F1
#
_entry.id   AF-A0A2M7SGK8-F1
#
_cell.length_a   1.000
_cell.length_b   1.000
_cell.length_c   1.000
_cell.angle_alpha   90.00
_cell.angle_beta   90.00
_cell.angle_gamma   90.00
#
_symmetry.space_group_name_H-M   'P 1'
#
loop_
_entity.id
_entity.type
_entity.pdbx_description
1 polymer ?
#
loop_
_entity_poly.entity_id
_entity_poly.type
_entity_poly.pdbx_seq_one_letter_code
_entity_poly.pdbx_strand_id
1 'polypeptide(L)' 'MVDAKMVMSESKPILEARNLEVRKGDTRLLAVPCLLIREGEILCLVGPNGAGKTTLLQTLSYL' A
#
# COMPACT_ATOMS: atom_id res chain seq x y z
N MET A 1 -9.24 19.42 -13.14
CA MET A 1 -9.21 18.31 -12.16
C MET A 1 -8.50 17.17 -12.85
N VAL A 2 -7.38 16.70 -12.30
CA VAL A 2 -6.48 15.77 -12.99
C VAL A 2 -7.09 14.38 -12.92
N ASP A 3 -7.45 13.80 -14.06
CA ASP A 3 -7.86 12.41 -14.20
C ASP A 3 -6.66 11.50 -13.88
N ALA A 4 -6.63 10.95 -12.68
CA ALA A 4 -5.73 9.86 -12.33
C ALA A 4 -6.23 8.57 -13.00
N LYS A 5 -5.86 8.37 -14.27
CA LYS A 5 -6.16 7.14 -15.00
C LYS A 5 -5.30 5.99 -14.42
N MET A 6 -5.91 5.16 -13.57
CA MET A 6 -5.34 3.88 -13.14
C MET A 6 -5.37 2.93 -14.34
N VAL A 7 -4.22 2.70 -14.96
CA VAL A 7 -4.09 1.69 -16.03
C VAL A 7 -4.22 0.32 -15.37
N MET A 8 -5.31 -0.39 -15.63
CA MET A 8 -5.50 -1.76 -15.14
C MET A 8 -4.78 -2.71 -16.09
N SER A 9 -3.62 -3.21 -15.68
CA SER A 9 -2.97 -4.36 -16.32
C SER A 9 -3.79 -5.63 -16.03
N GLU A 10 -3.95 -6.51 -17.03
CA GLU A 10 -4.57 -7.84 -16.92
C GLU A 10 -3.72 -8.86 -16.13
N SER A 11 -2.54 -8.47 -15.65
CA SER A 11 -1.65 -9.37 -14.92
C SER A 11 -2.22 -9.81 -13.56
N LYS A 12 -1.95 -11.07 -13.20
CA LYS A 12 -2.44 -11.72 -11.97
C LYS A 12 -2.05 -10.88 -10.74
N PRO A 13 -2.98 -10.57 -9.82
CA PRO A 13 -2.63 -9.93 -8.57
C PRO A 13 -1.78 -10.87 -7.72
N ILE A 14 -0.64 -10.38 -7.22
CA ILE A 14 0.27 -11.12 -6.33
C ILE A 14 0.13 -10.69 -4.87
N LEU A 15 -0.36 -9.47 -4.64
CA LEU A 15 -0.68 -8.96 -3.31
C LEU A 15 -1.92 -8.08 -3.39
N GLU A 16 -2.88 -8.34 -2.51
CA GLU A 16 -4.07 -7.51 -2.33
C GLU A 16 -4.32 -7.29 -0.85
N ALA A 17 -4.38 -6.03 -0.44
CA ALA A 17 -4.73 -5.62 0.92
C ALA A 17 -5.90 -4.63 0.86
N ARG A 18 -6.95 -4.91 1.64
CA ARG A 18 -8.14 -4.05 1.74
C ARG A 18 -8.32 -3.60 3.18
N ASN A 19 -8.58 -2.31 3.38
CA ASN A 19 -8.78 -1.69 4.68
C ASN A 19 -7.66 -2.02 5.69
N LEU A 20 -6.40 -1.99 5.23
CA LEU A 20 -5.24 -2.27 6.06
C LEU A 20 -5.03 -1.13 7.06
N GLU A 21 -5.03 -1.45 8.34
CA GLU A 21 -4.73 -0.52 9.41
C GLU A 21 -3.62 -1.08 10.31
N VAL A 22 -2.64 -0.23 10.62
CA VAL A 22 -1.57 -0.56 11.56
C VAL A 22 -1.63 0.42 12.71
N ARG A 23 -1.69 -0.12 13.93
CA ARG A 23 -1.74 0.65 15.18
C ARG A 23 -0.59 0.23 16.10
N LYS A 24 -0.12 1.19 16.89
CA LYS A 24 0.82 0.94 18.00
C LYS A 24 0.20 1.55 19.26
N GLY A 25 -0.32 0.67 20.13
CA GLY A 25 -1.23 1.10 21.19
C GLY A 25 -2.45 1.81 20.59
N ASP A 26 -2.78 2.98 21.13
CA ASP A 26 -3.92 3.78 20.67
C ASP A 26 -3.62 4.63 19.42
N THR A 27 -2.36 4.70 19.00
CA THR A 27 -1.95 5.52 17.85
C THR A 27 -2.09 4.75 16.55
N ARG A 28 -2.85 5.31 15.61
CA ARG A 28 -2.92 4.82 14.23
C ARG A 28 -1.68 5.27 13.46
N LEU A 29 -0.85 4.32 13.03
CA LEU A 29 0.39 4.59 12.31
C LEU A 29 0.20 4.62 10.80
N LEU A 30 -0.71 3.80 10.28
CA LEU A 30 -0.92 3.62 8.85
C LEU A 30 -2.38 3.24 8.58
N ALA A 31 -2.91 3.79 7.49
CA ALA A 31 -4.24 3.49 6.97
C ALA A 31 -4.16 3.37 5.45
N VAL A 32 -4.40 2.19 4.91
CA VAL A 32 -4.39 1.92 3.47
C VAL A 32 -5.75 1.34 3.07
N PRO A 33 -6.64 2.13 2.44
CA PRO A 33 -7.97 1.67 2.05
C PRO A 33 -7.93 0.48 1.08
N CYS A 34 -7.01 0.52 0.12
CA CYS A 34 -6.79 -0.56 -0.84
C CYS A 34 -5.35 -0.46 -1.38
N LEU A 35 -4.66 -1.60 -1.44
CA LEU A 35 -3.39 -1.77 -2.14
C LEU A 35 -3.48 -3.04 -2.98
N LEU A 36 -3.16 -2.91 -4.25
CA LEU A 36 -3.13 -4.01 -5.21
C LEU A 36 -1.79 -3.95 -5.92
N ILE A 37 -1.04 -5.05 -5.86
CA ILE A 37 0.21 -5.22 -6.60
C ILE A 37 0.04 -6.43 -7.50
N ARG A 38 0.24 -6.22 -8.80
CA ARG A 38 0.20 -7.30 -9.80
C ARG A 38 1.57 -7.83 -10.11
N GLU A 39 1.58 -9.03 -10.70
CA GLU A 39 2.78 -9.63 -11.21
C GLU A 39 3.49 -8.68 -12.19
N GLY A 40 4.79 -8.47 -11.97
CA GLY A 40 5.64 -7.60 -12.76
C GLY A 40 5.55 -6.10 -12.43
N GLU A 41 4.68 -5.67 -11.51
CA GLU A 41 4.60 -4.26 -11.10
C GLU A 41 5.73 -3.88 -10.12
N ILE A 42 6.29 -2.69 -10.30
CA ILE A 42 7.21 -2.06 -9.34
C ILE A 42 6.42 -1.00 -8.56
N LEU A 43 6.21 -1.24 -7.27
CA LEU A 43 5.58 -0.28 -6.38
C LEU A 43 6.61 0.70 -5.82
N CYS A 44 6.40 2.00 -6.06
CA CYS A 44 7.19 3.06 -5.43
C CYS A 44 6.42 3.66 -4.25
N LEU A 45 7.05 3.68 -3.06
CA LEU A 45 6.50 4.31 -1.86
C LEU A 45 7.16 5.66 -1.61
N VAL A 46 6.38 6.73 -1.77
CA VAL A 46 6.83 8.12 -1.60
C VAL A 46 6.08 8.81 -0.46
N GLY A 47 6.75 9.76 0.19
CA GLY A 47 6.14 10.57 1.26
C GLY A 47 7.18 11.07 2.27
N PRO A 48 6.79 11.98 3.18
CA PRO A 48 7.69 12.56 4.18
C PRO A 48 8.17 11.51 5.21
N ASN A 49 9.20 11.88 5.97
CA ASN A 49 9.64 11.07 7.11
C ASN A 49 8.51 10.92 8.12
N GLY A 50 8.33 9.70 8.64
CA GLY A 50 7.22 9.38 9.56
C GLY A 50 5.88 9.04 8.89
N ALA A 51 5.75 9.11 7.55
CA ALA A 51 4.49 8.78 6.85
C ALA A 51 4.08 7.29 6.87
N GLY A 52 4.82 6.43 7.59
CA GLY A 52 4.50 5.00 7.68
C GLY A 52 5.01 4.12 6.53
N LYS A 53 5.94 4.60 5.68
CA LYS A 53 6.51 3.80 4.57
C LYS A 53 7.18 2.50 5.05
N THR A 54 8.07 2.60 6.05
CA THR A 54 8.71 1.43 6.66
C THR A 54 7.68 0.53 7.33
N THR A 55 6.70 1.12 8.02
CA THR A 55 5.60 0.38 8.64
C THR A 55 4.81 -0.41 7.60
N LEU A 56 4.47 0.19 6.46
CA LEU A 56 3.79 -0.49 5.35
C LEU A 56 4.64 -1.66 4.83
N LEU A 57 5.92 -1.44 4.50
CA LEU A 57 6.79 -2.51 4.00
C LEU A 57 6.93 -3.67 4.99
N GLN A 58 7.10 -3.38 6.28
CA GLN A 58 7.15 -4.39 7.33
C GLN A 58 5.82 -5.16 7.42
N THR A 59 4.69 -4.46 7.44
CA THR A 59 3.38 -5.10 7.47
C THR A 59 3.14 -6.01 6.28
N LEU A 60 3.49 -5.57 5.06
CA LEU A 60 3.35 -6.38 3.85
C LEU A 60 4.28 -7.61 3.86
N SER A 61 5.43 -7.55 4.53
CA SER A 61 6.36 -8.70 4.62
C SER A 61 5.87 -9.86 5.49
N TYR A 62 4.82 -9.65 6.28
CA TYR A 62 4.21 -10.69 7.11
C TYR A 62 2.96 -11.32 6.48
N LEU A 63 2.53 -10.85 5.30
CA LEU A 63 1.40 -11.39 4.55
C LEU A 63 1.88 -12.46 3.56
#